data_AF-K1RYS2-F1
#
_entry.id   AF-K1RYS2-F1
#
_cell.length_a   1.000
_cell.length_b   1.000
_cell.length_c   1.000
_cell.angle_alpha   90.00
_cell.angle_beta   90.00
_cell.angle_gamma   90.00
#
_symmetry.space_group_name_H-M   'P 1'
#
loop_
_entity.id
_entity.type
_entity.pdbx_description
1 polymer ?
#
loop_
_entity_poly.entity_id
_entity_poly.type
_entity_poly.pdbx_seq_one_letter_code
_entity_poly.pdbx_strand_id
1 'polypeptide(L)'
;NGYLKGITALDYVTLPDTESFTLSDDATTVSDSDIDDYISNNILSNYKTTNEITNRAAENGDTVNIDFAGSIDGVAFDGGTGSDYDLTLGSGTFIDGFEDQIVGHMPGETFDVNVTFPDDYQATNLAGKDAVFATTLNYINEDVTPDLTDDWVSSNLAESMGMNNVAELKTFVSNSLLFNQEANELYGQLYDAAEVNTDTLPEDVQQYFTNTVLYQPYLYAQMRGVSLETMLSQAGYSSVDEYLENSESSKQSMIKQILIMQA
;
A
#
# COMPACT_ATOMS: atom_id res chain seq x y z
N ASN A 1 21.55 -28.03 -0.95
CA ASN A 1 20.37 -28.57 -0.25
C ASN A 1 19.60 -27.39 0.32
N GLY A 2 18.36 -27.21 -0.15
CA GLY A 2 17.52 -26.01 0.01
C GLY A 2 17.25 -25.59 1.46
N TYR A 3 16.84 -24.33 1.63
CA TYR A 3 17.05 -23.53 2.84
C TYR A 3 16.08 -23.76 4.01
N LEU A 4 16.21 -24.88 4.70
CA LEU A 4 16.17 -24.97 6.16
C LEU A 4 17.38 -25.86 6.49
N LYS A 5 18.45 -25.28 7.02
CA LYS A 5 19.76 -25.96 7.03
C LYS A 5 19.67 -27.30 7.77
N GLY A 6 19.89 -28.40 7.05
CA GLY A 6 19.87 -29.75 7.63
C GLY A 6 18.51 -30.44 7.61
N ILE A 7 17.50 -29.84 6.97
CA ILE A 7 16.17 -30.42 6.80
C ILE A 7 16.00 -30.95 5.37
N THR A 8 15.42 -32.13 5.24
CA THR A 8 14.88 -32.64 3.99
C THR A 8 13.38 -32.35 4.00
N ALA A 9 12.91 -31.45 3.14
CA ALA A 9 11.51 -31.00 3.19
C ALA A 9 10.50 -32.15 3.04
N LEU A 10 10.77 -33.10 2.13
CA LEU A 10 9.93 -34.29 1.91
C LEU A 10 9.78 -35.22 3.13
N ASP A 11 10.59 -35.06 4.18
CA ASP A 11 10.39 -35.78 5.45
C ASP A 11 9.21 -35.18 6.26
N TYR A 12 8.78 -33.96 5.93
CA TYR A 12 7.79 -33.17 6.68
C TYR A 12 6.61 -32.67 5.84
N VAL A 13 6.71 -32.72 4.51
CA VAL A 13 5.59 -32.43 3.59
C VAL A 13 5.37 -33.60 2.63
N THR A 14 4.11 -33.98 2.46
CA THR A 14 3.66 -34.88 1.40
C THR A 14 3.00 -34.06 0.32
N LEU A 15 3.60 -34.04 -0.88
CA LEU A 15 3.03 -33.38 -2.04
C LEU A 15 1.96 -34.28 -2.68
N PRO A 16 0.82 -33.72 -3.13
CA PRO A 16 -0.21 -34.45 -3.84
C PRO A 16 0.24 -34.80 -5.27
N ASP A 17 -0.50 -35.69 -5.92
CA ASP A 17 -0.41 -35.88 -7.36
C ASP A 17 -1.08 -34.69 -8.08
N THR A 18 -0.35 -34.05 -8.98
CA THR A 18 -0.80 -32.85 -9.69
C THR A 18 -1.57 -33.17 -10.97
N GLU A 19 -1.72 -34.44 -11.37
CA GLU A 19 -2.47 -34.83 -12.58
C GLU A 19 -3.95 -34.37 -12.56
N SER A 20 -4.51 -34.17 -11.36
CA SER A 20 -5.89 -33.72 -11.16
C SER A 20 -6.06 -32.20 -11.13
N PHE A 21 -4.97 -31.44 -11.14
CA PHE A 21 -5.04 -29.99 -11.06
C PHE A 21 -5.52 -29.40 -12.37
N THR A 22 -6.46 -28.47 -12.29
CA THR A 22 -7.04 -27.80 -13.45
C THR A 22 -7.07 -26.31 -13.24
N LEU A 23 -6.90 -25.55 -14.31
CA LEU A 23 -7.09 -24.11 -14.30
C LEU A 23 -8.54 -23.77 -14.58
N SER A 24 -9.06 -22.79 -13.85
CA SER A 24 -10.37 -22.19 -14.12
C SER A 24 -10.32 -21.30 -15.37
N ASP A 25 -11.51 -21.01 -15.93
CA ASP A 25 -11.63 -20.02 -17.01
C ASP A 25 -11.12 -18.64 -16.55
N ASP A 26 -11.38 -18.28 -15.29
CA ASP A 26 -10.93 -17.01 -14.70
C ASP A 26 -9.40 -16.92 -14.60
N ALA A 27 -8.69 -18.03 -14.36
CA ALA A 27 -7.23 -18.01 -14.31
C ALA A 27 -6.55 -18.10 -15.68
N THR A 28 -7.33 -18.33 -16.74
CA THR A 28 -6.82 -18.44 -18.11
C THR A 28 -7.30 -17.30 -19.01
N THR A 29 -7.94 -16.29 -18.41
CA THR A 29 -8.45 -15.12 -19.13
C THR A 29 -8.10 -13.84 -18.41
N VAL A 30 -7.73 -12.83 -19.19
CA VAL A 30 -7.48 -11.48 -18.72
C VAL A 30 -8.29 -10.54 -19.59
N SER A 31 -9.04 -9.63 -18.98
CA SER A 31 -9.84 -8.67 -19.73
C SER A 31 -8.97 -7.50 -20.22
N ASP A 32 -9.42 -6.82 -21.27
CA ASP A 32 -8.75 -5.59 -21.73
C ASP A 32 -8.70 -4.52 -20.62
N SER A 33 -9.72 -4.49 -19.74
CA SER A 33 -9.75 -3.58 -18.59
C SER A 33 -8.62 -3.87 -17.61
N ASP A 34 -8.39 -5.15 -17.26
CA ASP A 34 -7.31 -5.53 -16.35
C ASP A 34 -5.93 -5.13 -16.90
N ILE A 35 -5.74 -5.26 -18.22
CA ILE A 35 -4.52 -4.85 -18.90
C ILE A 35 -4.36 -3.33 -18.84
N ASP A 36 -5.40 -2.58 -19.19
CA ASP A 36 -5.37 -1.12 -19.21
C ASP A 36 -5.18 -0.54 -17.79
N ASP A 37 -5.86 -1.10 -16.80
CA ASP A 37 -5.71 -0.73 -15.39
C ASP A 37 -4.31 -1.05 -14.88
N TYR A 38 -3.75 -2.20 -15.23
CA TYR A 38 -2.38 -2.54 -14.85
C TYR A 38 -1.37 -1.56 -15.46
N ILE A 39 -1.49 -1.25 -16.76
CA ILE A 39 -0.60 -0.29 -17.45
C ILE A 39 -0.74 1.09 -16.82
N SER A 40 -1.96 1.57 -16.58
CA SER A 40 -2.22 2.87 -15.97
C SER A 40 -1.59 2.96 -14.57
N ASN A 41 -1.88 1.99 -13.71
CA ASN A 41 -1.55 2.06 -12.28
C ASN A 41 -0.10 1.69 -11.96
N ASN A 42 0.55 0.86 -12.78
CA ASN A 42 1.89 0.33 -12.48
C ASN A 42 2.96 0.74 -13.49
N ILE A 43 2.58 1.24 -14.66
CA ILE A 43 3.53 1.65 -15.69
C ILE A 43 3.44 3.16 -15.88
N LEU A 44 2.35 3.70 -16.42
CA LEU A 44 2.22 5.13 -16.72
C LEU A 44 2.31 6.01 -15.46
N SER A 45 1.78 5.53 -14.33
CA SER A 45 1.85 6.22 -13.04
C SER A 45 3.29 6.56 -12.60
N ASN A 46 4.28 5.74 -12.99
CA ASN A 46 5.69 5.96 -12.69
C ASN A 46 6.34 7.04 -13.58
N TYR A 47 5.64 7.49 -14.63
CA TYR A 47 6.10 8.50 -15.58
C TYR A 47 5.26 9.78 -15.52
N LYS A 48 4.53 9.99 -14.42
CA LYS A 48 3.82 11.24 -14.17
C LYS A 48 4.79 12.41 -14.19
N THR A 49 4.37 13.50 -14.81
CA THR A 49 5.08 14.78 -14.78
C THR A 49 4.25 15.79 -14.02
N THR A 50 4.90 16.53 -13.13
CA THR A 50 4.26 17.62 -12.39
C THR A 50 4.40 18.92 -13.17
N ASN A 51 3.28 19.58 -13.46
CA ASN A 51 3.22 20.86 -14.13
C ASN A 51 2.71 21.93 -13.17
N GLU A 52 3.43 23.04 -13.05
CA GLU A 52 2.95 24.20 -12.29
C GLU A 52 1.85 24.93 -13.07
N ILE A 53 0.72 25.15 -12.42
CA ILE A 53 -0.46 25.80 -12.95
C ILE A 53 -0.53 27.23 -12.41
N THR A 54 -0.48 28.20 -13.32
CA THR A 54 -0.47 29.65 -12.98
C THR A 54 -1.63 30.43 -13.60
N ASN A 55 -2.44 29.78 -14.44
CA ASN A 55 -3.42 30.44 -15.31
C ASN A 55 -4.87 30.02 -15.07
N ARG A 56 -5.13 29.15 -14.08
CA ARG A 56 -6.47 28.77 -13.63
C ARG A 56 -6.50 28.64 -12.11
N ALA A 57 -7.71 28.62 -11.57
CA ALA A 57 -7.95 28.34 -10.17
C ALA A 57 -7.70 26.87 -9.83
N ALA A 58 -7.53 26.59 -8.54
CA ALA A 58 -7.37 25.24 -8.02
C ALA A 58 -8.64 24.41 -8.26
N GLU A 59 -8.45 23.18 -8.69
CA GLU A 59 -9.50 22.20 -8.97
C GLU A 59 -9.25 20.91 -8.17
N ASN A 60 -10.28 20.09 -8.00
CA ASN A 60 -10.14 18.81 -7.32
C ASN A 60 -9.15 17.90 -8.06
N GLY A 61 -8.22 17.28 -7.35
CA GLY A 61 -7.13 16.48 -7.90
C GLY A 61 -5.81 17.24 -8.10
N ASP A 62 -5.81 18.57 -8.06
CA ASP A 62 -4.57 19.35 -8.02
C ASP A 62 -3.80 19.10 -6.72
N THR A 63 -2.48 19.17 -6.79
CA THR A 63 -1.63 19.35 -5.61
C THR A 63 -1.35 20.82 -5.41
N VAL A 64 -1.88 21.41 -4.34
CA VAL A 64 -1.66 22.81 -3.98
C VAL A 64 -0.61 22.92 -2.90
N ASN A 65 0.18 23.99 -2.95
CA ASN A 65 1.03 24.37 -1.83
C ASN A 65 0.37 25.50 -1.05
N ILE A 66 0.23 25.32 0.26
CA ILE A 66 -0.48 26.25 1.12
C ILE A 66 0.30 26.60 2.38
N ASP A 67 0.08 27.84 2.82
CA ASP A 67 0.34 28.27 4.18
C ASP A 67 -1.00 28.46 4.89
N PHE A 68 -1.13 28.05 6.14
CA PHE A 68 -2.37 28.26 6.89
C PHE A 68 -2.11 28.55 8.36
N ALA A 69 -2.96 29.39 8.94
CA ALA A 69 -2.96 29.69 10.38
C ALA A 69 -4.38 29.59 10.96
N GLY A 70 -4.60 28.56 11.77
CA GLY A 70 -5.85 28.24 12.42
C GLY A 70 -6.07 28.99 13.72
N SER A 71 -7.33 29.39 13.96
CA SER A 71 -7.78 30.00 15.20
C SER A 71 -9.19 29.54 15.57
N ILE A 72 -9.46 29.50 16.87
CA ILE A 72 -10.80 29.27 17.45
C ILE A 72 -11.15 30.50 18.25
N ASP A 73 -12.31 31.11 17.97
CA ASP A 73 -12.74 32.37 18.58
C ASP A 73 -11.66 33.49 18.49
N GLY A 74 -10.88 33.50 17.39
CA GLY A 74 -9.79 34.45 17.16
C GLY A 74 -8.51 34.17 17.94
N VAL A 75 -8.42 33.06 18.67
CA VAL A 75 -7.23 32.62 19.41
C VAL A 75 -6.56 31.47 18.66
N ALA A 76 -5.29 31.63 18.32
CA ALA A 76 -4.49 30.58 17.70
C ALA A 76 -4.36 29.37 18.64
N PHE A 77 -4.31 28.16 18.07
CA PHE A 77 -4.14 26.92 18.81
C PHE A 77 -2.94 26.13 18.31
N ASP A 78 -2.33 25.33 19.20
CA ASP A 78 -1.18 24.51 18.86
C ASP A 78 -1.53 23.46 17.79
N GLY A 79 -0.66 23.34 16.79
CA GLY A 79 -0.88 22.44 15.64
C GLY A 79 -1.81 23.01 14.57
N GLY A 80 -2.34 24.23 14.74
CA GLY A 80 -3.20 24.90 13.75
C GLY A 80 -2.45 25.65 12.66
N THR A 81 -1.11 25.67 12.65
CA THR A 81 -0.31 26.43 11.68
C THR A 81 0.59 25.51 10.87
N GLY A 82 0.58 25.68 9.55
CA GLY A 82 1.46 25.03 8.59
C GLY A 82 1.97 26.01 7.56
N SER A 83 3.17 25.76 7.03
CA SER A 83 3.79 26.54 5.96
C SER A 83 4.44 25.61 4.94
N ASP A 84 4.46 26.03 3.67
CA ASP A 84 4.98 25.27 2.53
C ASP A 84 4.40 23.84 2.46
N TYR A 85 3.12 23.68 2.79
CA TYR A 85 2.48 22.37 2.88
C TYR A 85 1.86 21.98 1.53
N ASP A 86 2.33 20.88 0.94
CA ASP A 86 1.72 20.30 -0.27
C ASP A 86 0.50 19.44 0.11
N LEU A 87 -0.66 19.78 -0.46
CA LEU A 87 -1.94 19.13 -0.23
C LEU A 87 -2.59 18.77 -1.57
N THR A 88 -2.87 17.50 -1.80
CA THR A 88 -3.71 17.08 -2.92
C THR A 88 -5.18 17.30 -2.58
N LEU A 89 -5.87 18.12 -3.36
CA LEU A 89 -7.28 18.44 -3.17
C LEU A 89 -8.15 17.21 -3.50
N GLY A 90 -9.04 16.85 -2.58
CA GLY A 90 -9.88 15.65 -2.64
C GLY A 90 -9.23 14.42 -2.03
N SER A 91 -8.07 14.55 -1.37
CA SER A 91 -7.40 13.43 -0.69
C SER A 91 -8.08 13.01 0.60
N GLY A 92 -8.83 13.93 1.24
CA GLY A 92 -9.43 13.71 2.56
C GLY A 92 -8.39 13.61 3.67
N THR A 93 -7.22 14.20 3.46
CA THR A 93 -6.14 14.22 4.46
C THR A 93 -6.39 15.30 5.51
N PHE A 94 -7.11 16.37 5.14
CA PHE A 94 -7.50 17.44 6.03
C PHE A 94 -8.91 17.24 6.58
N ILE A 95 -9.30 18.12 7.52
CA ILE A 95 -10.65 18.13 8.09
C ILE A 95 -11.68 18.34 6.98
N ASP A 96 -12.78 17.58 7.03
CA ASP A 96 -13.88 17.69 6.07
C ASP A 96 -14.29 19.16 5.81
N GLY A 97 -14.44 19.50 4.54
CA GLY A 97 -14.76 20.85 4.08
C GLY A 97 -13.59 21.82 3.98
N PHE A 98 -12.39 21.46 4.45
CA PHE A 98 -11.20 22.30 4.29
C PHE A 98 -10.77 22.37 2.82
N GLU A 99 -10.58 21.21 2.19
CA GLU A 99 -10.06 21.08 0.81
C GLU A 99 -11.03 21.70 -0.20
N ASP A 100 -12.34 21.52 -0.01
CA ASP A 100 -13.40 22.06 -0.88
C ASP A 100 -13.41 23.59 -0.96
N GLN A 101 -12.97 24.27 0.11
CA GLN A 101 -12.93 25.74 0.16
C GLN A 101 -11.68 26.31 -0.50
N ILE A 102 -10.67 25.50 -0.84
CA ILE A 102 -9.51 25.92 -1.62
C ILE A 102 -9.84 25.90 -3.12
N VAL A 103 -10.71 24.98 -3.54
CA VAL A 103 -11.17 24.88 -4.92
C VAL A 103 -11.78 26.20 -5.37
N GLY A 104 -11.34 26.70 -6.52
CA GLY A 104 -11.78 27.98 -7.08
C GLY A 104 -10.89 29.18 -6.74
N HIS A 105 -9.88 29.03 -5.88
CA HIS A 105 -8.89 30.08 -5.61
C HIS A 105 -7.69 30.05 -6.56
N MET A 106 -7.09 31.22 -6.80
CA MET A 106 -5.90 31.38 -7.65
C MET A 106 -4.60 31.36 -6.83
N PRO A 107 -3.46 30.98 -7.43
CA PRO A 107 -2.15 31.15 -6.80
C PRO A 107 -1.90 32.61 -6.35
N GLY A 108 -1.35 32.76 -5.16
CA GLY A 108 -1.08 34.02 -4.47
C GLY A 108 -2.27 34.59 -3.68
N GLU A 109 -3.44 33.97 -3.71
CA GLU A 109 -4.60 34.44 -2.94
C GLU A 109 -4.53 34.02 -1.47
N THR A 110 -4.99 34.90 -0.59
CA THR A 110 -5.24 34.63 0.83
C THR A 110 -6.73 34.71 1.10
N PHE A 111 -7.28 33.70 1.77
CA PHE A 111 -8.70 33.56 2.07
C PHE A 111 -8.91 32.79 3.39
N ASP A 112 -10.10 32.90 3.96
CA ASP A 112 -10.46 32.21 5.19
C ASP A 112 -11.20 30.90 4.87
N VAL A 113 -10.67 29.79 5.37
CA VAL A 113 -11.31 28.46 5.34
C VAL A 113 -11.99 28.21 6.68
N ASN A 114 -13.28 27.91 6.67
CA ASN A 114 -14.09 27.73 7.87
C ASN A 114 -14.48 26.26 8.01
N VAL A 115 -14.10 25.61 9.11
CA VAL A 115 -14.39 24.19 9.34
C VAL A 115 -14.85 23.94 10.77
N THR A 116 -15.58 22.84 10.96
CA THR A 116 -15.92 22.32 12.27
C THR A 116 -15.14 21.03 12.48
N PHE A 117 -14.38 20.94 13.56
CA PHE A 117 -13.69 19.70 13.92
C PHE A 117 -14.71 18.59 14.22
N PRO A 118 -14.45 17.33 13.81
CA PRO A 118 -15.31 16.20 14.16
C PRO A 118 -15.50 16.04 15.68
N ASP A 119 -16.64 15.51 16.10
CA ASP A 119 -16.93 15.26 17.52
C ASP A 119 -15.96 14.24 18.15
N ASP A 120 -15.41 13.34 17.35
CA ASP A 120 -14.47 12.27 17.75
C ASP A 120 -12.99 12.63 17.47
N TYR A 121 -12.69 13.91 17.27
CA TYR A 121 -11.33 14.35 16.98
C TYR A 121 -10.36 14.03 18.14
N GLN A 122 -9.16 13.51 17.79
CA GLN A 122 -8.17 13.02 18.76
C GLN A 122 -7.78 14.08 19.80
N ALA A 123 -7.68 15.34 19.36
CA ALA A 123 -7.48 16.47 20.26
C ALA A 123 -8.82 16.90 20.86
N THR A 124 -9.15 16.35 22.02
CA THR A 124 -10.41 16.62 22.76
C THR A 124 -10.70 18.11 23.01
N ASN A 125 -9.69 18.96 23.00
CA ASN A 125 -9.82 20.41 23.14
C ASN A 125 -10.28 21.12 21.85
N LEU A 126 -10.21 20.44 20.70
CA LEU A 126 -10.63 20.92 19.38
C LEU A 126 -11.93 20.27 18.90
N ALA A 127 -12.23 19.04 19.36
CA ALA A 127 -13.43 18.29 18.96
C ALA A 127 -14.73 19.11 19.03
N GLY A 128 -15.51 19.07 17.96
CA GLY A 128 -16.80 19.76 17.83
C GLY A 128 -16.73 21.30 17.75
N LYS A 129 -15.54 21.90 17.69
CA LYS A 129 -15.39 23.35 17.64
C LYS A 129 -15.28 23.87 16.21
N ASP A 130 -15.82 25.06 16.00
CA ASP A 130 -15.63 25.83 14.79
C ASP A 130 -14.25 26.52 14.81
N ALA A 131 -13.55 26.45 13.69
CA ALA A 131 -12.25 27.07 13.50
C ALA A 131 -12.18 27.80 12.16
N VAL A 132 -11.39 28.87 12.16
CA VAL A 132 -11.08 29.65 10.96
C VAL A 132 -9.59 29.53 10.68
N PHE A 133 -9.26 29.13 9.46
CA PHE A 133 -7.91 29.05 8.96
C PHE A 133 -7.68 30.14 7.93
N ALA A 134 -6.81 31.09 8.25
CA ALA A 134 -6.31 32.04 7.26
C ALA A 134 -5.32 31.29 6.37
N THR A 135 -5.72 31.00 5.14
CA THR A 135 -5.00 30.15 4.20
C THR A 135 -4.49 31.00 3.04
N THR A 136 -3.23 30.83 2.67
CA THR A 136 -2.63 31.36 1.45
C THR A 136 -2.36 30.21 0.50
N LEU A 137 -2.85 30.31 -0.73
CA LEU A 137 -2.52 29.39 -1.81
C LEU A 137 -1.26 29.89 -2.51
N ASN A 138 -0.13 29.20 -2.33
CA ASN A 138 1.17 29.64 -2.87
C ASN A 138 1.27 29.32 -4.37
N TYR A 139 1.11 28.05 -4.73
CA TYR A 139 1.11 27.57 -6.11
C TYR A 139 0.21 26.33 -6.27
N ILE A 140 -0.14 26.03 -7.52
CA ILE A 140 -0.89 24.84 -7.89
C ILE A 140 0.01 24.00 -8.79
N ASN A 141 0.05 22.70 -8.54
CA ASN A 141 0.70 21.69 -9.37
C ASN A 141 -0.33 20.66 -9.82
N GLU A 142 -0.25 20.28 -11.09
CA GLU A 142 -1.05 19.21 -11.68
C GLU A 142 -0.13 18.04 -12.05
N ASP A 143 -0.44 16.86 -11.56
CA ASP A 143 0.23 15.64 -11.99
C ASP A 143 -0.42 15.11 -13.27
N VAL A 144 0.33 15.16 -14.37
CA VAL A 144 -0.11 14.67 -15.67
C VAL A 144 0.46 13.28 -15.91
N THR A 145 -0.45 12.31 -16.03
CA THR A 145 -0.09 10.96 -16.47
C THR A 145 0.05 10.97 -17.99
N PRO A 146 1.13 10.43 -18.56
CA PRO A 146 1.30 10.42 -20.00
C PRO A 146 0.27 9.52 -20.69
N ASP A 147 -0.16 9.92 -21.88
CA ASP A 147 -1.02 9.09 -22.73
C ASP A 147 -0.27 7.86 -23.25
N LEU A 148 -0.94 6.71 -23.20
CA LEU A 148 -0.41 5.47 -23.77
C LEU A 148 -0.48 5.51 -25.30
N THR A 149 0.67 5.71 -25.93
CA THR A 149 0.83 5.75 -27.39
C THR A 149 2.06 4.96 -27.83
N ASP A 150 2.13 4.56 -29.10
CA ASP A 150 3.29 3.84 -29.64
C ASP A 150 4.59 4.68 -29.52
N ASP A 151 4.48 5.99 -29.74
CA ASP A 151 5.59 6.94 -29.56
C ASP A 151 6.04 7.02 -28.10
N TRP A 152 5.11 7.01 -27.15
CA TRP A 152 5.45 6.97 -25.73
C TRP A 152 6.14 5.66 -25.36
N VAL A 153 5.62 4.51 -25.80
CA VAL A 153 6.20 3.19 -25.51
C VAL A 153 7.62 3.10 -26.08
N SER A 154 7.80 3.43 -27.35
CA SER A 154 9.12 3.40 -27.99
C SER A 154 10.12 4.34 -27.33
N SER A 155 9.67 5.54 -26.90
CA SER A 155 10.57 6.52 -26.29
C SER A 155 10.99 6.16 -24.85
N ASN A 156 10.14 5.44 -24.10
CA ASN A 156 10.35 5.21 -22.66
C ASN A 156 10.73 3.77 -22.32
N LEU A 157 10.32 2.78 -23.11
CA LEU A 157 10.42 1.35 -22.79
C LEU A 157 11.29 0.55 -23.77
N ALA A 158 11.70 1.11 -24.91
CA ALA A 158 12.48 0.37 -25.90
C ALA A 158 13.86 -0.05 -25.37
N GLU A 159 14.58 0.84 -24.68
CA GLU A 159 15.92 0.54 -24.17
C GLU A 159 15.87 -0.40 -22.94
N SER A 160 14.92 -0.18 -22.04
CA SER A 160 14.82 -0.91 -20.77
C SER A 160 14.12 -2.27 -20.89
N MET A 161 13.10 -2.36 -21.75
CA MET A 161 12.23 -3.54 -21.86
C MET A 161 12.12 -4.08 -23.28
N GLY A 162 12.71 -3.43 -24.29
CA GLY A 162 12.66 -3.89 -25.69
C GLY A 162 11.31 -3.69 -26.38
N MET A 163 10.42 -2.86 -25.81
CA MET A 163 9.07 -2.63 -26.34
C MET A 163 8.98 -1.37 -27.19
N ASN A 164 8.34 -1.47 -28.36
CA ASN A 164 8.32 -0.40 -29.36
C ASN A 164 6.93 0.16 -29.64
N ASN A 165 5.88 -0.50 -29.15
CA ASN A 165 4.49 -0.10 -29.41
C ASN A 165 3.54 -0.63 -28.32
N VAL A 166 2.32 -0.09 -28.29
CA VAL A 166 1.29 -0.42 -27.30
C VAL A 166 0.88 -1.88 -27.39
N ALA A 167 0.85 -2.48 -28.58
CA ALA A 167 0.45 -3.88 -28.76
C ALA A 167 1.44 -4.85 -28.10
N GLU A 168 2.75 -4.59 -28.24
CA GLU A 168 3.81 -5.34 -27.55
C GLU A 168 3.67 -5.21 -26.03
N LEU A 169 3.42 -4.00 -25.53
CA LEU A 169 3.21 -3.75 -24.09
C LEU A 169 1.98 -4.49 -23.55
N LYS A 170 0.84 -4.37 -24.22
CA LYS A 170 -0.39 -5.06 -23.82
C LYS A 170 -0.21 -6.58 -23.81
N THR A 171 0.50 -7.13 -24.80
CA THR A 171 0.82 -8.57 -24.85
C THR A 171 1.72 -8.98 -23.69
N PHE A 172 2.75 -8.19 -23.39
CA PHE A 172 3.65 -8.44 -22.27
C PHE A 172 2.89 -8.45 -20.92
N VAL A 173 2.04 -7.44 -20.70
CA VAL A 173 1.23 -7.34 -19.49
C VAL A 173 0.22 -8.47 -19.41
N SER A 174 -0.51 -8.76 -20.48
CA SER A 174 -1.47 -9.87 -20.55
C SER A 174 -0.82 -11.21 -20.19
N ASN A 175 0.33 -11.54 -20.79
CA ASN A 175 1.06 -12.77 -20.48
C ASN A 175 1.53 -12.82 -19.03
N SER A 176 1.95 -11.68 -18.48
CA SER A 176 2.37 -11.58 -17.08
C SER A 176 1.20 -11.80 -16.12
N LEU A 177 0.05 -11.19 -16.40
CA LEU A 177 -1.17 -11.36 -15.61
C LEU A 177 -1.68 -12.81 -15.68
N LEU A 178 -1.74 -13.39 -16.88
CA LEU A 178 -2.11 -14.80 -17.07
C LEU A 178 -1.18 -15.72 -16.28
N PHE A 179 0.13 -15.60 -16.45
CA PHE A 179 1.08 -16.43 -15.72
C PHE A 179 0.89 -16.33 -14.21
N ASN A 180 0.66 -15.13 -13.68
CA ASN A 180 0.42 -14.94 -12.25
C ASN A 180 -0.89 -15.59 -11.80
N GLN A 181 -1.98 -15.45 -12.57
CA GLN A 181 -3.26 -16.11 -12.26
C GLN A 181 -3.12 -17.63 -12.28
N GLU A 182 -2.53 -18.20 -13.32
CA GLU A 182 -2.30 -19.63 -13.48
C GLU A 182 -1.43 -20.18 -12.35
N ALA A 183 -0.28 -19.53 -12.08
CA ALA A 183 0.64 -19.94 -11.04
C ALA A 183 0.00 -19.86 -9.65
N ASN A 184 -0.77 -18.81 -9.38
CA ASN A 184 -1.46 -18.65 -8.10
C ASN A 184 -2.55 -19.71 -7.89
N GLU A 185 -3.34 -20.03 -8.91
CA GLU A 185 -4.38 -21.07 -8.78
C GLU A 185 -3.77 -22.46 -8.59
N LEU A 186 -2.74 -22.81 -9.38
CA LEU A 186 -2.05 -24.09 -9.23
C LEU A 186 -1.31 -24.20 -7.89
N TYR A 187 -0.68 -23.12 -7.45
CA TYR A 187 -0.06 -23.08 -6.12
C TYR A 187 -1.10 -23.18 -5.02
N GLY A 188 -2.28 -22.56 -5.17
CA GLY A 188 -3.40 -22.71 -4.24
C GLY A 188 -3.87 -24.17 -4.13
N GLN A 189 -4.07 -24.84 -5.26
CA GLN A 189 -4.41 -26.28 -5.28
C GLN A 189 -3.32 -27.14 -4.63
N LEU A 190 -2.05 -26.84 -4.92
CA LEU A 190 -0.91 -27.52 -4.29
C LEU A 190 -0.89 -27.30 -2.79
N TYR A 191 -1.09 -26.05 -2.36
CA TYR A 191 -1.12 -25.67 -0.98
C TYR A 191 -2.26 -26.35 -0.23
N ASP A 192 -3.47 -26.39 -0.79
CA ASP A 192 -4.63 -26.99 -0.13
C ASP A 192 -4.49 -28.51 -0.01
N ALA A 193 -3.97 -29.17 -1.04
CA ALA A 193 -3.84 -30.63 -1.08
C ALA A 193 -2.56 -31.18 -0.42
N ALA A 194 -1.53 -30.35 -0.19
CA ALA A 194 -0.32 -30.79 0.51
C ALA A 194 -0.59 -31.05 2.01
N GLU A 195 -0.08 -32.17 2.51
CA GLU A 195 -0.14 -32.53 3.92
C GLU A 195 1.20 -32.23 4.59
N VAL A 196 1.18 -31.59 5.76
CA VAL A 196 2.40 -31.21 6.50
C VAL A 196 2.36 -31.77 7.91
N ASN A 197 3.48 -32.32 8.34
CA ASN A 197 3.72 -32.70 9.73
C ASN A 197 4.75 -31.74 10.36
N THR A 198 4.26 -30.74 11.09
CA THR A 198 5.11 -29.73 11.73
C THR A 198 5.55 -30.10 13.15
N ASP A 199 4.84 -31.03 13.81
CA ASP A 199 5.10 -31.44 15.20
C ASP A 199 6.48 -32.09 15.36
N THR A 200 6.99 -32.73 14.30
CA THR A 200 8.30 -33.41 14.33
C THR A 200 9.46 -32.52 13.87
N LEU A 201 9.20 -31.27 13.50
CA LEU A 201 10.26 -30.36 13.08
C LEU A 201 11.25 -30.09 14.22
N PRO A 202 12.56 -30.01 13.95
CA PRO A 202 13.54 -29.63 14.94
C PRO A 202 13.22 -28.30 15.63
N GLU A 203 13.55 -28.20 16.92
CA GLU A 203 13.22 -27.04 17.76
C GLU A 203 13.84 -25.74 17.25
N ASP A 204 15.04 -25.80 16.67
CA ASP A 204 15.70 -24.65 16.05
C ASP A 204 14.97 -24.13 14.81
N VAL A 205 14.35 -25.03 14.03
CA VAL A 205 13.48 -24.68 12.92
C VAL A 205 12.18 -24.04 13.43
N GLN A 206 11.53 -24.64 14.43
CA GLN A 206 10.33 -24.05 15.03
C GLN A 206 10.61 -22.66 15.63
N GLN A 207 11.77 -22.49 16.27
CA GLN A 207 12.21 -21.21 16.81
C GLN A 207 12.50 -20.19 15.70
N TYR A 208 13.06 -20.61 14.56
CA TYR A 208 13.25 -19.74 13.40
C TYR A 208 11.93 -19.12 12.94
N PHE A 209 10.86 -19.91 12.79
CA PHE A 209 9.55 -19.39 12.41
C PHE A 209 8.92 -18.51 13.49
N THR A 210 9.09 -18.89 14.77
CA THR A 210 8.66 -18.06 15.91
C THR A 210 9.31 -16.67 15.87
N ASN A 211 10.62 -16.61 15.64
CA ASN A 211 11.35 -15.35 15.50
C ASN A 211 10.88 -14.53 14.29
N THR A 212 10.50 -15.22 13.21
CA THR A 212 10.02 -14.56 11.98
C THR A 212 8.66 -13.89 12.21
N VAL A 213 7.75 -14.55 12.93
CA VAL A 213 6.46 -13.97 13.36
C VAL A 213 6.68 -12.73 14.25
N LEU A 214 7.63 -12.78 15.17
CA LEU A 214 7.94 -11.66 16.07
C LEU A 214 8.71 -10.51 15.41
N TYR A 215 9.28 -10.72 14.21
CA TYR A 215 10.19 -9.75 13.60
C TYR A 215 9.53 -8.41 13.30
N GLN A 216 8.34 -8.41 12.70
CA GLN A 216 7.63 -7.16 12.37
C GLN A 216 7.22 -6.37 13.62
N PRO A 217 6.55 -6.97 14.63
CA PRO A 217 6.28 -6.29 15.90
C PRO A 217 7.53 -5.73 16.57
N TYR A 218 8.65 -6.47 16.51
CA TYR A 218 9.93 -6.01 17.06
C TYR A 218 10.46 -4.76 16.35
N LEU A 219 10.43 -4.71 15.01
CA LEU A 219 10.84 -3.52 14.25
C LEU A 219 9.99 -2.30 14.61
N TYR A 220 8.67 -2.46 14.72
CA TYR A 220 7.79 -1.36 15.12
C TYR A 220 8.07 -0.88 16.55
N ALA A 221 8.30 -1.80 17.48
CA ALA A 221 8.68 -1.46 18.85
C ALA A 221 9.98 -0.64 18.88
N GLN A 222 10.98 -1.05 18.10
CA GLN A 222 12.26 -0.35 17.96
C GLN A 222 12.08 1.07 17.40
N MET A 223 11.31 1.23 16.33
CA MET A 223 11.04 2.54 15.72
C MET A 223 10.35 3.50 16.70
N ARG A 224 9.48 2.97 17.57
CA ARG A 224 8.76 3.75 18.59
C ARG A 224 9.52 3.91 19.90
N GLY A 225 10.71 3.31 20.04
CA GLY A 225 11.52 3.37 21.25
C GLY A 225 10.87 2.67 22.46
N VAL A 226 10.02 1.66 22.24
CA VAL A 226 9.33 0.90 23.29
C VAL A 226 9.77 -0.57 23.28
N SER A 227 9.49 -1.29 24.37
CA SER A 227 9.68 -2.74 24.41
C SER A 227 8.66 -3.47 23.52
N LEU A 228 8.98 -4.70 23.10
CA LEU A 228 8.05 -5.55 22.35
C LEU A 228 6.77 -5.80 23.14
N GLU A 229 6.88 -6.07 24.45
CA GLU A 229 5.73 -6.28 25.33
C GLU A 229 4.82 -5.05 25.37
N THR A 230 5.41 -3.85 25.43
CA THR A 230 4.65 -2.59 25.39
C THR A 230 3.96 -2.38 24.05
N MET A 231 4.64 -2.69 22.93
CA MET A 231 4.05 -2.60 21.60
C MET A 231 2.86 -3.55 21.44
N LEU A 232 3.02 -4.81 21.84
CA LEU A 232 1.96 -5.83 21.77
C LEU A 232 0.79 -5.50 22.71
N SER A 233 1.08 -4.98 23.91
CA SER A 233 0.03 -4.51 24.83
C SER A 233 -0.81 -3.38 24.24
N GLN A 234 -0.18 -2.44 23.54
CA GLN A 234 -0.91 -1.38 22.83
C GLN A 234 -1.71 -1.89 21.64
N ALA A 235 -1.29 -3.02 21.04
CA ALA A 235 -2.03 -3.72 20.00
C ALA A 235 -3.13 -4.66 20.54
N GLY A 236 -3.32 -4.73 21.87
CA GLY A 236 -4.39 -5.48 22.51
C GLY A 236 -4.02 -6.87 23.05
N TYR A 237 -2.75 -7.27 22.99
CA TYR A 237 -2.29 -8.56 23.51
C TYR A 237 -1.78 -8.43 24.96
N SER A 238 -2.18 -9.33 25.84
CA SER A 238 -1.74 -9.38 27.24
C SER A 238 -0.30 -9.86 27.43
N SER A 239 0.24 -10.59 26.45
CA SER A 239 1.61 -11.13 26.50
C SER A 239 2.14 -11.47 25.09
N VAL A 240 3.46 -11.72 25.01
CA VAL A 240 4.09 -12.28 23.81
C VAL A 240 3.54 -13.68 23.51
N ASP A 241 3.29 -14.49 24.54
CA ASP A 241 2.76 -15.84 24.37
C ASP A 241 1.35 -15.83 23.77
N GLU A 242 0.48 -14.92 24.21
CA GLU A 242 -0.85 -14.75 23.60
C GLU A 242 -0.74 -14.34 22.13
N TYR A 243 0.17 -13.42 21.80
CA TYR A 243 0.40 -13.04 20.41
C TYR A 243 0.86 -14.23 19.55
N LEU A 244 1.77 -15.05 20.08
CA LEU A 244 2.25 -16.25 19.39
C LEU A 244 1.15 -17.30 19.22
N GLU A 245 0.31 -17.52 20.23
CA GLU A 245 -0.85 -18.42 20.16
C GLU A 245 -1.84 -17.95 19.08
N ASN A 246 -2.13 -16.65 19.02
CA ASN A 246 -2.97 -16.06 17.97
C ASN A 246 -2.31 -16.10 16.57
N SER A 247 -0.98 -16.23 16.51
CA SER A 247 -0.21 -16.29 15.26
C SER A 247 0.11 -17.73 14.83
N GLU A 248 -0.37 -18.74 15.55
CA GLU A 248 -0.01 -20.15 15.29
C GLU A 248 -0.42 -20.58 13.88
N SER A 249 -1.62 -20.21 13.43
CA SER A 249 -2.08 -20.50 12.06
C SER A 249 -1.16 -19.88 11.00
N SER A 250 -0.77 -18.62 11.18
CA SER A 250 0.18 -17.93 10.29
C SER A 250 1.54 -18.61 10.29
N LYS A 251 2.05 -19.01 11.46
CA LYS A 251 3.31 -19.76 11.59
C LYS A 251 3.26 -21.09 10.84
N GLN A 252 2.17 -21.85 11.01
CA GLN A 252 1.93 -23.11 10.30
C GLN A 252 1.85 -22.90 8.79
N SER A 253 1.17 -21.85 8.34
CA SER A 253 1.10 -21.49 6.93
C SER A 253 2.47 -21.17 6.33
N MET A 254 3.32 -20.42 7.05
CA MET A 254 4.70 -20.12 6.64
C MET A 254 5.55 -21.39 6.53
N ILE A 255 5.47 -22.28 7.52
CA ILE A 255 6.18 -23.56 7.52
C ILE A 255 5.76 -24.39 6.30
N LYS A 256 4.44 -24.54 6.09
CA LYS A 256 3.88 -25.27 4.96
C LYS A 256 4.37 -24.73 3.62
N GLN A 257 4.30 -23.41 3.42
CA GLN A 257 4.77 -22.77 2.20
C GLN A 257 6.26 -23.05 1.95
N ILE A 258 7.12 -22.89 2.97
CA ILE A 258 8.56 -23.15 2.81
C ILE A 258 8.85 -24.62 2.50
N LEU A 259 8.17 -25.56 3.17
CA LEU A 259 8.36 -26.99 2.91
C LEU A 259 7.90 -27.36 1.49
N ILE A 260 6.74 -26.86 1.03
CA ILE A 260 6.26 -27.07 -0.35
C ILE A 260 7.28 -26.56 -1.37
N MET A 261 7.84 -25.37 -1.17
CA MET A 261 8.82 -24.80 -2.11
C MET A 261 10.19 -25.50 -2.10
N GLN A 262 10.53 -26.22 -1.02
CA GLN A 262 11.80 -26.94 -0.89
C GLN A 262 11.74 -28.39 -1.38
N ALA A 263 10.55 -28.99 -1.35
CA ALA A 263 10.28 -30.33 -1.81
C ALA A 263 10.37 -30.42 -3.35
#